data_AF-A0A497JW91-F1
#
_entry.id   AF-A0A497JW91-F1
#
_cell.length_a   1.000
_cell.length_b   1.000
_cell.length_c   1.000
_cell.angle_alpha   90.00
_cell.angle_beta   90.00
_cell.angle_gamma   90.00
#
_symmetry.space_group_name_H-M   'P 1'
#
loop_
_entity.id
_entity.type
_entity.pdbx_description
1 polymer ?
#
loop_
_entity_poly.entity_id
_entity_poly.type
_entity_poly.pdbx_seq_one_letter_code
_entity_poly.pdbx_strand_id
1 'polypeptide(L)'
;SQLVVKDNIIRSAYWHAIDLNSGNHHWLVTNNTIYNTLGIHVYSGSNYNNITYNKLYGCHGGIFLVSGSSYNLVKGNIIIGADWGYPGIMIDSIDGTDHCRSNTIINNLICFGESDGIKYVTSHGRREDASGDCYTFIESNTIYGNGGDGINWKAAYGINHAIVRNNIIANNSGYGINGNNLNSLYNDVYQNQLGNYNNCSKGKGDISVDPLFANPANHDFHLRSTAGRWNGTAWVIDQVDSPCIDAGDPTSSFGNEPEPNGYRINLGAYGNTEEASKSLGDANPPTISNVRQSPEIVPENQPVTVYAAITDESGIAEAIISYSVDNGASWQNITMSLAENGYKAQIPGFPEGTTVYYKIIAYDYSGNVAVEDNAGSYYTYTVVSGFPSEWVLLLALTAVIVVAFKFRKKFQKALINKIFCG
;
A
#
# COMPACT_ATOMS: atom_id res chain seq x y z
N SER A 1 12.71 -11.20 -31.18
CA SER A 1 11.47 -10.50 -31.58
C SER A 1 10.37 -10.94 -30.64
N GLN A 2 9.49 -10.02 -30.24
CA GLN A 2 8.35 -10.34 -29.38
C GLN A 2 7.29 -11.05 -30.23
N LEU A 3 6.97 -12.32 -29.95
CA LEU A 3 5.83 -12.98 -30.60
C LEU A 3 4.54 -12.49 -29.94
N VAL A 4 3.53 -12.16 -30.75
CA VAL A 4 2.24 -11.66 -30.28
C VAL A 4 1.12 -12.57 -30.76
N VAL A 5 0.38 -13.17 -29.83
CA VAL A 5 -0.86 -13.91 -30.09
C VAL A 5 -2.01 -13.09 -29.51
N LYS A 6 -2.77 -12.42 -30.38
CA LYS A 6 -3.85 -11.54 -29.93
C LYS A 6 -5.11 -11.59 -30.77
N ASP A 7 -6.23 -11.24 -30.15
CA ASP A 7 -7.52 -11.03 -30.79
C ASP A 7 -8.07 -12.30 -31.49
N ASN A 8 -7.69 -13.49 -31.02
CA ASN A 8 -8.14 -14.77 -31.59
C ASN A 8 -9.34 -15.34 -30.85
N ILE A 9 -10.13 -16.15 -31.57
CA ILE A 9 -11.14 -17.04 -30.98
C ILE A 9 -10.67 -18.48 -31.21
N ILE A 10 -10.41 -19.22 -30.12
CA ILE A 10 -9.91 -20.59 -30.15
C ILE A 10 -10.93 -21.51 -29.50
N ARG A 11 -11.28 -22.62 -30.17
CA ARG A 11 -12.31 -23.57 -29.71
C ARG A 11 -11.92 -24.99 -30.04
N SER A 12 -12.29 -25.93 -29.17
CA SER A 12 -12.25 -27.37 -29.47
C SER A 12 -10.87 -27.88 -29.91
N ALA A 13 -9.79 -27.34 -29.34
CA ALA A 13 -8.47 -27.92 -29.57
C ALA A 13 -8.36 -29.24 -28.78
N TYR A 14 -7.56 -30.17 -29.31
CA TYR A 14 -7.34 -31.46 -28.65
C TYR A 14 -6.49 -31.34 -27.37
N TRP A 15 -5.72 -30.26 -27.25
CA TRP A 15 -4.79 -30.02 -26.15
C TRP A 15 -4.89 -28.56 -25.68
N HIS A 16 -3.79 -27.94 -25.20
CA HIS A 16 -3.76 -26.51 -24.88
C HIS A 16 -4.08 -25.66 -26.11
N ALA A 17 -4.94 -24.66 -25.93
CA ALA A 17 -5.27 -23.69 -26.96
C ALA A 17 -4.04 -22.88 -27.40
N ILE A 18 -3.18 -22.54 -26.44
CA ILE A 18 -1.92 -21.84 -26.66
C ILE A 18 -0.87 -22.48 -25.76
N ASP A 19 0.20 -23.02 -26.36
CA ASP A 19 1.29 -23.70 -25.66
C ASP A 19 2.62 -23.00 -25.92
N LEU A 20 3.16 -22.34 -24.89
CA LEU A 20 4.48 -21.73 -24.88
C LEU A 20 5.44 -22.77 -24.31
N ASN A 21 6.07 -23.54 -25.20
CA ASN A 21 6.88 -24.69 -24.84
C ASN A 21 8.37 -24.51 -25.23
N SER A 22 9.27 -24.94 -24.36
CA SER A 22 10.73 -25.04 -24.63
C SER A 22 11.43 -23.69 -24.78
N GLY A 23 11.39 -22.86 -23.73
CA GLY A 23 12.19 -21.63 -23.64
C GLY A 23 11.63 -20.43 -24.40
N ASN A 24 10.30 -20.31 -24.50
CA ASN A 24 9.69 -19.14 -25.14
C ASN A 24 9.73 -17.95 -24.20
N HIS A 25 10.45 -16.90 -24.60
CA HIS A 25 10.65 -15.71 -23.79
C HIS A 25 10.04 -14.46 -24.42
N HIS A 26 9.50 -13.58 -23.60
CA HIS A 26 8.92 -12.31 -24.01
C HIS A 26 7.75 -12.45 -25.00
N TRP A 27 6.92 -13.46 -24.91
CA TRP A 27 5.70 -13.51 -25.71
C TRP A 27 4.62 -12.62 -25.10
N LEU A 28 3.75 -12.08 -25.96
CA LEU A 28 2.52 -11.41 -25.55
C LEU A 28 1.32 -12.23 -26.03
N VAL A 29 0.58 -12.82 -25.10
CA VAL A 29 -0.67 -13.53 -25.36
C VAL A 29 -1.80 -12.71 -24.76
N THR A 30 -2.55 -12.00 -25.60
CA THR A 30 -3.53 -11.03 -25.09
C THR A 30 -4.84 -10.94 -25.85
N ASN A 31 -5.93 -10.64 -25.14
CA ASN A 31 -7.25 -10.44 -25.74
C ASN A 31 -7.74 -11.61 -26.60
N ASN A 32 -7.32 -12.84 -26.28
CA ASN A 32 -7.85 -14.04 -26.93
C ASN A 32 -9.08 -14.54 -26.17
N THR A 33 -10.02 -15.14 -26.89
CA THR A 33 -11.21 -15.79 -26.32
C THR A 33 -11.14 -17.29 -26.60
N ILE A 34 -11.11 -18.10 -25.54
CA ILE A 34 -10.85 -19.53 -25.58
C ILE A 34 -12.03 -20.29 -24.96
N TYR A 35 -12.48 -21.36 -25.62
CA TYR A 35 -13.62 -22.17 -25.18
C TYR A 35 -13.33 -23.67 -25.21
N ASN A 36 -13.79 -24.39 -24.18
CA ASN A 36 -13.98 -25.85 -24.18
C ASN A 36 -12.76 -26.62 -24.67
N THR A 37 -11.60 -26.34 -24.07
CA THR A 37 -10.29 -26.89 -24.39
C THR A 37 -9.37 -26.71 -23.19
N LEU A 38 -8.21 -27.36 -23.12
CA LEU A 38 -7.21 -26.95 -22.13
C LEU A 38 -6.78 -25.51 -22.46
N GLY A 39 -6.62 -24.64 -21.46
CA GLY A 39 -6.39 -23.21 -21.67
C GLY A 39 -4.98 -22.85 -22.17
N ILE A 40 -4.28 -21.96 -21.44
CA ILE A 40 -2.96 -21.45 -21.83
C ILE A 40 -1.88 -22.13 -21.00
N HIS A 41 -0.86 -22.67 -21.65
CA HIS A 41 0.25 -23.35 -20.99
C HIS A 41 1.56 -22.61 -21.25
N VAL A 42 2.30 -22.34 -20.18
CA VAL A 42 3.63 -21.76 -20.20
C VAL A 42 4.57 -22.78 -19.54
N TYR A 43 5.45 -23.36 -20.35
CA TYR A 43 6.12 -24.60 -20.02
C TYR A 43 7.63 -24.57 -20.33
N SER A 44 8.39 -25.31 -19.53
CA SER A 44 9.80 -25.66 -19.77
C SER A 44 10.70 -24.43 -19.96
N GLY A 45 10.85 -23.66 -18.90
CA GLY A 45 11.73 -22.49 -18.86
C GLY A 45 11.25 -21.32 -19.73
N SER A 46 9.95 -21.24 -20.00
CA SER A 46 9.35 -20.14 -20.74
C SER A 46 9.10 -18.96 -19.79
N ASN A 47 9.92 -17.92 -19.92
CA ASN A 47 10.07 -16.84 -18.96
C ASN A 47 9.73 -15.46 -19.53
N TYR A 48 9.42 -14.48 -18.67
CA TYR A 48 9.19 -13.10 -19.09
C TYR A 48 8.03 -12.91 -20.08
N ASN A 49 7.06 -13.83 -20.09
CA ASN A 49 5.90 -13.76 -20.96
C ASN A 49 4.75 -12.99 -20.30
N ASN A 50 3.95 -12.32 -21.13
CA ASN A 50 2.76 -11.57 -20.71
C ASN A 50 1.51 -12.30 -21.21
N ILE A 51 0.75 -12.89 -20.29
CA ILE A 51 -0.53 -13.55 -20.54
C ILE A 51 -1.61 -12.63 -19.98
N THR A 52 -2.17 -11.77 -20.82
CA THR A 52 -2.99 -10.64 -20.34
C THR A 52 -4.35 -10.51 -21.00
N TYR A 53 -5.40 -10.22 -20.23
CA TYR A 53 -6.73 -9.90 -20.77
C TYR A 53 -7.34 -10.99 -21.66
N ASN A 54 -6.97 -12.26 -21.46
CA ASN A 54 -7.59 -13.39 -22.16
C ASN A 54 -8.87 -13.81 -21.43
N LYS A 55 -9.84 -14.33 -22.20
CA LYS A 55 -11.12 -14.82 -21.70
C LYS A 55 -11.21 -16.32 -21.96
N LEU A 56 -11.23 -17.12 -20.89
CA LEU A 56 -11.28 -18.57 -20.93
C LEU A 56 -12.62 -19.02 -20.34
N TYR A 57 -13.41 -19.74 -21.12
CA TYR A 57 -14.75 -20.21 -20.74
C TYR A 57 -14.86 -21.72 -20.86
N GLY A 58 -15.23 -22.41 -19.78
CA GLY A 58 -15.45 -23.86 -19.79
C GLY A 58 -14.21 -24.65 -20.20
N CYS A 59 -13.02 -24.15 -19.89
CA CYS A 59 -11.75 -24.77 -20.30
C CYS A 59 -11.33 -25.84 -19.29
N HIS A 60 -10.69 -26.91 -19.77
CA HIS A 60 -10.07 -27.96 -18.97
C HIS A 60 -8.83 -27.35 -18.26
N GLY A 61 -9.06 -26.68 -17.14
CA GLY A 61 -8.11 -25.75 -16.52
C GLY A 61 -7.92 -24.42 -17.28
N GLY A 62 -7.47 -23.39 -16.57
CA GLY A 62 -7.26 -22.06 -17.15
C GLY A 62 -5.83 -21.82 -17.63
N ILE A 63 -4.98 -21.24 -16.78
CA ILE A 63 -3.61 -20.84 -17.14
C ILE A 63 -2.59 -21.61 -16.30
N PHE A 64 -1.65 -22.30 -16.95
CA PHE A 64 -0.68 -23.16 -16.27
C PHE A 64 0.74 -22.62 -16.48
N LEU A 65 1.45 -22.37 -15.37
CA LEU A 65 2.86 -22.00 -15.33
C LEU A 65 3.67 -23.18 -14.79
N VAL A 66 4.39 -23.89 -15.66
CA VAL A 66 4.93 -25.22 -15.36
C VAL A 66 6.41 -25.30 -15.70
N SER A 67 7.16 -26.09 -14.92
CA SER A 67 8.55 -26.50 -15.17
C SER A 67 9.50 -25.31 -15.44
N GLY A 68 9.87 -24.59 -14.37
CA GLY A 68 10.84 -23.49 -14.45
C GLY A 68 10.32 -22.18 -15.05
N SER A 69 9.05 -22.12 -15.46
CA SER A 69 8.44 -20.93 -16.06
C SER A 69 8.35 -19.79 -15.04
N SER A 70 9.23 -18.80 -15.20
CA SER A 70 9.54 -17.76 -14.22
C SER A 70 9.39 -16.35 -14.79
N TYR A 71 9.16 -15.36 -13.93
CA TYR A 71 9.04 -13.95 -14.31
C TYR A 71 7.91 -13.67 -15.30
N ASN A 72 6.89 -14.52 -15.35
CA ASN A 72 5.73 -14.33 -16.22
C ASN A 72 4.68 -13.46 -15.52
N LEU A 73 3.99 -12.65 -16.32
CA LEU A 73 2.87 -11.83 -15.89
C LEU A 73 1.56 -12.46 -16.37
N VAL A 74 0.69 -12.83 -15.44
CA VAL A 74 -0.67 -13.28 -15.69
C VAL A 74 -1.61 -12.18 -15.18
N LYS A 75 -2.06 -11.31 -16.08
CA LYS A 75 -2.79 -10.08 -15.71
C LYS A 75 -4.16 -9.95 -16.35
N GLY A 76 -5.20 -9.63 -15.57
CA GLY A 76 -6.48 -9.19 -16.15
C GLY A 76 -7.25 -10.27 -16.90
N ASN A 77 -6.89 -11.55 -16.74
CA ASN A 77 -7.57 -12.64 -17.44
C ASN A 77 -8.90 -12.97 -16.73
N ILE A 78 -9.90 -13.37 -17.53
CA ILE A 78 -11.19 -13.84 -17.04
C ILE A 78 -11.24 -15.34 -17.29
N ILE A 79 -11.34 -16.12 -16.22
CA ILE A 79 -11.36 -17.59 -16.25
C ILE A 79 -12.64 -18.05 -15.57
N ILE A 80 -13.59 -18.55 -16.35
CA ILE A 80 -14.91 -18.93 -15.87
C ILE A 80 -15.14 -20.42 -16.17
N GLY A 81 -15.48 -21.18 -15.13
CA GLY A 81 -15.87 -22.58 -15.29
C GLY A 81 -14.72 -23.50 -15.70
N ALA A 82 -13.54 -23.33 -15.10
CA ALA A 82 -12.46 -24.29 -15.30
C ALA A 82 -12.85 -25.67 -14.75
N ASP A 83 -12.77 -26.72 -15.56
CA ASP A 83 -13.27 -28.07 -15.24
C ASP A 83 -12.15 -29.13 -15.26
N TRP A 84 -12.52 -30.41 -15.24
CA TRP A 84 -11.63 -31.58 -15.19
C TRP A 84 -10.81 -31.68 -13.90
N GLY A 85 -11.28 -31.04 -12.83
CA GLY A 85 -10.56 -30.98 -11.57
C GLY A 85 -9.25 -30.16 -11.61
N TYR A 86 -8.97 -29.46 -12.71
CA TYR A 86 -7.85 -28.53 -12.81
C TYR A 86 -8.22 -27.16 -12.27
N PRO A 87 -7.27 -26.43 -11.67
CA PRO A 87 -7.53 -25.12 -11.12
C PRO A 87 -7.69 -24.06 -12.23
N GLY A 88 -8.23 -22.90 -11.87
CA GLY A 88 -8.27 -21.74 -12.75
C GLY A 88 -6.86 -21.29 -13.16
N ILE A 89 -5.94 -21.18 -12.20
CA ILE A 89 -4.51 -20.96 -12.48
C ILE A 89 -3.68 -21.98 -11.70
N MET A 90 -2.77 -22.66 -12.40
CA MET A 90 -1.84 -23.62 -11.80
C MET A 90 -0.41 -23.12 -11.90
N ILE A 91 0.34 -23.27 -10.82
CA ILE A 91 1.80 -23.17 -10.81
C ILE A 91 2.33 -24.53 -10.41
N ASP A 92 3.08 -25.18 -11.30
CA ASP A 92 3.65 -26.50 -11.05
C ASP A 92 5.16 -26.51 -11.24
N SER A 93 5.89 -26.76 -10.16
CA SER A 93 7.34 -26.97 -10.20
C SER A 93 7.65 -28.46 -10.36
N ILE A 94 7.92 -28.86 -11.61
CA ILE A 94 8.33 -30.22 -12.00
C ILE A 94 9.86 -30.36 -11.93
N ASP A 95 10.35 -31.31 -11.13
CA ASP A 95 11.72 -31.82 -11.01
C ASP A 95 12.90 -30.82 -11.01
N GLY A 96 13.22 -30.37 -9.80
CA GLY A 96 14.57 -30.45 -9.22
C GLY A 96 15.71 -29.56 -9.74
N THR A 97 15.62 -29.00 -10.94
CA THR A 97 16.67 -28.12 -11.48
C THR A 97 16.20 -26.68 -11.69
N ASP A 98 14.89 -26.45 -11.87
CA ASP A 98 14.35 -25.12 -12.06
C ASP A 98 12.94 -24.97 -11.46
N HIS A 99 12.71 -23.86 -10.76
CA HIS A 99 11.43 -23.57 -10.08
C HIS A 99 10.67 -22.51 -10.87
N CYS A 100 9.35 -22.53 -10.82
CA CYS A 100 8.57 -21.38 -11.26
C CYS A 100 8.76 -20.26 -10.23
N ARG A 101 9.48 -19.19 -10.58
CA ARG A 101 9.83 -18.09 -9.66
C ARG A 101 9.35 -16.75 -10.17
N SER A 102 9.10 -15.84 -9.25
CA SER A 102 8.85 -14.41 -9.50
C SER A 102 7.73 -14.18 -10.53
N ASN A 103 6.74 -15.07 -10.56
CA ASN A 103 5.56 -14.88 -11.39
C ASN A 103 4.60 -13.94 -10.67
N THR A 104 3.90 -13.11 -11.45
CA THR A 104 2.91 -12.17 -10.94
C THR A 104 1.55 -12.53 -11.52
N ILE A 105 0.59 -12.80 -10.64
CA ILE A 105 -0.79 -13.13 -10.95
C ILE A 105 -1.63 -11.97 -10.39
N ILE A 106 -2.09 -11.08 -11.27
CA ILE A 106 -2.68 -9.81 -10.85
C ILE A 106 -3.95 -9.44 -11.62
N ASN A 107 -4.96 -8.86 -10.95
CA ASN A 107 -6.19 -8.40 -11.60
C ASN A 107 -6.99 -9.49 -12.34
N ASN A 108 -6.80 -10.78 -12.03
CA ASN A 108 -7.55 -11.85 -12.70
C ASN A 108 -8.90 -12.08 -12.01
N LEU A 109 -9.91 -12.40 -12.80
CA LEU A 109 -11.20 -12.91 -12.34
C LEU A 109 -11.25 -14.42 -12.56
N ILE A 110 -11.37 -15.19 -11.48
CA ILE A 110 -11.32 -16.66 -11.51
C ILE A 110 -12.54 -17.19 -10.76
N CYS A 111 -13.52 -17.71 -11.48
CA CYS A 111 -14.76 -18.11 -10.84
C CYS A 111 -15.45 -19.34 -11.43
N PHE A 112 -16.25 -19.96 -10.56
CA PHE A 112 -17.14 -21.07 -10.91
C PHE A 112 -16.44 -22.31 -11.49
N GLY A 113 -15.15 -22.50 -11.21
CA GLY A 113 -14.43 -23.73 -11.57
C GLY A 113 -14.76 -24.91 -10.65
N GLU A 114 -14.49 -26.13 -11.11
CA GLU A 114 -14.72 -27.37 -10.34
C GLU A 114 -13.68 -27.60 -9.23
N SER A 115 -12.52 -26.97 -9.33
CA SER A 115 -11.34 -27.17 -8.48
C SER A 115 -10.93 -25.88 -7.77
N ASP A 116 -9.68 -25.79 -7.32
CA ASP A 116 -9.11 -24.61 -6.68
C ASP A 116 -9.08 -23.40 -7.65
N GLY A 117 -9.22 -22.17 -7.15
CA GLY A 117 -9.06 -20.98 -7.98
C GLY A 117 -7.63 -20.80 -8.47
N ILE A 118 -6.69 -20.69 -7.54
CA ILE A 118 -5.23 -20.69 -7.81
C ILE A 118 -4.57 -21.80 -7.00
N LYS A 119 -3.72 -22.59 -7.65
CA LYS A 119 -3.05 -23.72 -7.00
C LYS A 119 -1.55 -23.76 -7.27
N TYR A 120 -0.78 -24.00 -6.22
CA TYR A 120 0.61 -24.42 -6.31
C TYR A 120 0.75 -25.92 -6.11
N VAL A 121 1.50 -26.58 -6.99
CA VAL A 121 1.80 -28.01 -6.93
C VAL A 121 3.29 -28.25 -7.15
N THR A 122 3.78 -29.36 -6.59
CA THR A 122 5.12 -29.90 -6.82
C THR A 122 4.97 -31.34 -7.33
N SER A 123 4.59 -31.52 -8.59
CA SER A 123 4.09 -32.82 -9.06
C SER A 123 5.14 -33.93 -9.13
N HIS A 124 6.45 -33.62 -9.07
CA HIS A 124 7.51 -34.64 -9.28
C HIS A 124 8.63 -34.66 -8.19
N GLY A 125 8.53 -33.82 -7.16
CA GLY A 125 9.42 -33.89 -5.97
C GLY A 125 10.58 -32.89 -5.97
N ARG A 126 11.47 -33.03 -4.98
CA ARG A 126 12.57 -32.12 -4.67
C ARG A 126 13.92 -32.69 -5.13
N ARG A 127 14.81 -31.83 -5.64
CA ARG A 127 16.26 -32.06 -5.60
C ARG A 127 16.84 -31.37 -4.36
N GLU A 128 17.71 -32.07 -3.63
CA GLU A 128 18.21 -31.62 -2.32
C GLU A 128 18.98 -30.29 -2.38
N ASP A 129 19.51 -29.91 -3.56
CA ASP A 129 20.33 -28.73 -3.82
C ASP A 129 19.55 -27.50 -4.34
N ALA A 130 18.22 -27.60 -4.45
CA ALA A 130 17.34 -26.47 -4.72
C ALA A 130 17.56 -25.38 -3.66
N SER A 131 18.17 -24.27 -4.06
CA SER A 131 18.48 -23.12 -3.21
C SER A 131 17.92 -21.84 -3.81
N GLY A 132 17.53 -20.90 -2.93
CA GLY A 132 17.03 -19.56 -3.28
C GLY A 132 15.56 -19.33 -2.92
N ASP A 133 15.26 -18.15 -2.38
CA ASP A 133 13.89 -17.71 -2.12
C ASP A 133 13.17 -17.52 -3.46
N CYS A 134 12.16 -18.35 -3.70
CA CYS A 134 11.29 -18.26 -4.87
C CYS A 134 10.01 -17.57 -4.40
N TYR A 135 9.50 -16.56 -5.12
CA TYR A 135 8.26 -15.89 -4.75
C TYR A 135 7.23 -15.98 -5.87
N THR A 136 5.94 -16.02 -5.51
CA THR A 136 4.85 -15.73 -6.45
C THR A 136 3.99 -14.63 -5.85
N PHE A 137 3.68 -13.62 -6.65
CA PHE A 137 2.85 -12.50 -6.24
C PHE A 137 1.42 -12.77 -6.71
N ILE A 138 0.47 -12.86 -5.78
CA ILE A 138 -0.95 -13.05 -6.05
C ILE A 138 -1.68 -11.82 -5.54
N GLU A 139 -1.98 -10.91 -6.46
CA GLU A 139 -2.34 -9.53 -6.12
C GLU A 139 -3.65 -9.11 -6.77
N SER A 140 -4.55 -8.47 -6.03
CA SER A 140 -5.75 -7.85 -6.63
C SER A 140 -6.53 -8.81 -7.54
N ASN A 141 -6.68 -10.09 -7.19
CA ASN A 141 -7.52 -11.03 -7.95
C ASN A 141 -8.89 -11.17 -7.28
N THR A 142 -9.92 -11.48 -8.07
CA THR A 142 -11.23 -11.92 -7.55
C THR A 142 -11.36 -13.42 -7.79
N ILE A 143 -11.45 -14.20 -6.71
CA ILE A 143 -11.53 -15.66 -6.74
C ILE A 143 -12.83 -16.09 -6.07
N TYR A 144 -13.80 -16.52 -6.88
CA TYR A 144 -15.18 -16.64 -6.42
C TYR A 144 -15.86 -17.93 -6.83
N GLY A 145 -16.53 -18.59 -5.88
CA GLY A 145 -17.48 -19.65 -6.23
C GLY A 145 -16.86 -20.91 -6.83
N ASN A 146 -15.57 -21.17 -6.60
CA ASN A 146 -14.89 -22.37 -7.11
C ASN A 146 -15.19 -23.60 -6.22
N GLY A 147 -15.11 -24.80 -6.78
CA GLY A 147 -15.39 -26.06 -6.09
C GLY A 147 -14.31 -26.51 -5.12
N GLY A 148 -13.09 -25.98 -5.23
CA GLY A 148 -11.96 -26.20 -4.32
C GLY A 148 -11.70 -25.01 -3.40
N ASP A 149 -10.46 -24.89 -2.94
CA ASP A 149 -10.02 -23.71 -2.19
C ASP A 149 -9.94 -22.48 -3.12
N GLY A 150 -10.07 -21.27 -2.58
CA GLY A 150 -9.80 -20.07 -3.36
C GLY A 150 -8.32 -20.04 -3.80
N ILE A 151 -7.42 -20.14 -2.84
CA ILE A 151 -5.98 -20.29 -3.05
C ILE A 151 -5.48 -21.51 -2.28
N ASN A 152 -4.89 -22.47 -3.00
CA ASN A 152 -4.26 -23.66 -2.44
C ASN A 152 -2.73 -23.59 -2.66
N TRP A 153 -2.00 -23.16 -1.64
CA TRP A 153 -0.56 -22.91 -1.69
C TRP A 153 0.22 -23.83 -0.74
N LYS A 154 0.13 -25.14 -1.00
CA LYS A 154 0.85 -26.17 -0.25
C LYS A 154 2.19 -26.46 -0.90
N ALA A 155 3.19 -25.68 -0.53
CA ALA A 155 4.55 -25.92 -0.98
C ALA A 155 5.14 -27.13 -0.26
N ALA A 156 5.40 -28.21 -1.00
CA ALA A 156 6.29 -29.24 -0.50
C ALA A 156 7.69 -28.63 -0.30
N TYR A 157 8.35 -28.98 0.81
CA TYR A 157 9.73 -28.59 1.11
C TYR A 157 10.00 -27.08 1.31
N GLY A 158 8.96 -26.24 1.46
CA GLY A 158 9.10 -24.81 1.77
C GLY A 158 9.61 -23.95 0.62
N ILE A 159 9.60 -24.46 -0.63
CA ILE A 159 9.97 -23.68 -1.82
C ILE A 159 8.78 -22.87 -2.34
N ASN A 160 9.05 -21.73 -2.97
CA ASN A 160 8.04 -20.82 -3.54
C ASN A 160 7.05 -20.24 -2.51
N HIS A 161 7.40 -19.10 -1.95
CA HIS A 161 6.59 -18.33 -1.02
C HIS A 161 5.59 -17.45 -1.76
N ALA A 162 4.30 -17.57 -1.45
CA ALA A 162 3.30 -16.66 -2.02
C ALA A 162 3.17 -15.38 -1.18
N ILE A 163 3.20 -14.23 -1.85
CA ILE A 163 2.71 -12.97 -1.28
C ILE A 163 1.29 -12.77 -1.81
N VAL A 164 0.32 -12.94 -0.92
CA VAL A 164 -1.12 -12.89 -1.25
C VAL A 164 -1.68 -11.58 -0.72
N ARG A 165 -2.00 -10.64 -1.61
CA ARG A 165 -2.49 -9.32 -1.20
C ARG A 165 -3.58 -8.71 -2.06
N ASN A 166 -4.41 -7.86 -1.45
CA ASN A 166 -5.46 -7.11 -2.13
C ASN A 166 -6.51 -7.98 -2.86
N ASN A 167 -6.57 -9.29 -2.60
CA ASN A 167 -7.50 -10.18 -3.30
C ASN A 167 -8.87 -10.16 -2.62
N ILE A 168 -9.91 -10.49 -3.39
CA ILE A 168 -11.20 -10.91 -2.85
C ILE A 168 -11.35 -12.41 -3.10
N ILE A 169 -11.53 -13.19 -2.04
CA ILE A 169 -11.56 -14.65 -2.06
C ILE A 169 -12.83 -15.10 -1.34
N ALA A 170 -13.89 -15.34 -2.11
CA ALA A 170 -15.22 -15.49 -1.54
C ALA A 170 -16.03 -16.66 -2.09
N ASN A 171 -16.87 -17.25 -1.24
CA ASN A 171 -17.85 -18.28 -1.62
C ASN A 171 -17.27 -19.52 -2.31
N ASN A 172 -15.99 -19.84 -2.10
CA ASN A 172 -15.42 -21.10 -2.60
C ASN A 172 -15.88 -22.27 -1.70
N SER A 173 -16.03 -23.46 -2.28
CA SER A 173 -16.52 -24.65 -1.57
C SER A 173 -15.46 -25.27 -0.66
N GLY A 174 -14.19 -24.91 -0.86
CA GLY A 174 -13.07 -25.23 0.03
C GLY A 174 -12.83 -24.13 1.07
N TYR A 175 -11.56 -23.98 1.44
CA TYR A 175 -11.08 -22.86 2.24
C TYR A 175 -10.83 -21.63 1.36
N GLY A 176 -10.86 -20.43 1.95
CA GLY A 176 -10.43 -19.22 1.23
C GLY A 176 -8.95 -19.32 0.85
N ILE A 177 -8.08 -19.39 1.85
CA ILE A 177 -6.65 -19.60 1.68
C ILE A 177 -6.22 -20.86 2.44
N ASN A 178 -5.58 -21.79 1.74
CA ASN A 178 -5.06 -23.04 2.29
C ASN A 178 -3.59 -23.21 1.92
N GLY A 179 -2.66 -23.01 2.85
CA GLY A 179 -1.25 -23.14 2.51
C GLY A 179 -0.32 -22.96 3.70
N ASN A 180 0.92 -23.42 3.54
CA ASN A 180 1.94 -23.46 4.61
C ASN A 180 3.17 -22.59 4.32
N ASN A 181 3.22 -21.94 3.16
CA ASN A 181 4.36 -21.12 2.72
C ASN A 181 3.89 -19.87 1.99
N LEU A 182 3.19 -18.99 2.73
CA LEU A 182 2.63 -17.76 2.19
C LEU A 182 2.54 -16.66 3.25
N ASN A 183 2.41 -15.43 2.79
CA ASN A 183 2.09 -14.26 3.59
C ASN A 183 0.79 -13.62 3.06
N SER A 184 -0.25 -13.59 3.89
CA SER A 184 -1.54 -12.97 3.59
C SER A 184 -1.55 -11.53 4.09
N LEU A 185 -1.93 -10.58 3.25
CA LEU A 185 -1.94 -9.14 3.55
C LEU A 185 -3.11 -8.42 2.87
N TYR A 186 -3.97 -7.74 3.61
CA TYR A 186 -5.05 -6.91 3.06
C TYR A 186 -5.93 -7.62 2.02
N ASN A 187 -6.34 -8.85 2.28
CA ASN A 187 -7.33 -9.56 1.46
C ASN A 187 -8.71 -9.51 2.10
N ASP A 188 -9.76 -9.55 1.31
CA ASP A 188 -11.08 -9.97 1.80
C ASP A 188 -11.23 -11.48 1.59
N VAL A 189 -11.42 -12.22 2.68
CA VAL A 189 -11.62 -13.67 2.64
C VAL A 189 -12.95 -13.98 3.30
N TYR A 190 -13.97 -14.26 2.49
CA TYR A 190 -15.36 -14.22 2.95
C TYR A 190 -16.16 -15.47 2.57
N GLN A 191 -16.86 -16.04 3.55
CA GLN A 191 -17.89 -17.07 3.34
C GLN A 191 -17.42 -18.30 2.51
N ASN A 192 -16.16 -18.70 2.67
CA ASN A 192 -15.66 -19.95 2.09
C ASN A 192 -16.11 -21.14 2.95
N GLN A 193 -16.64 -22.20 2.32
CA GLN A 193 -17.45 -23.23 2.99
C GLN A 193 -16.68 -24.02 4.06
N LEU A 194 -15.40 -24.34 3.85
CA LEU A 194 -14.59 -25.03 4.86
C LEU A 194 -13.95 -24.07 5.88
N GLY A 195 -14.01 -22.76 5.61
CA GLY A 195 -13.45 -21.70 6.44
C GLY A 195 -12.54 -20.76 5.67
N ASN A 196 -12.19 -19.61 6.25
CA ASN A 196 -11.39 -18.61 5.52
C ASN A 196 -9.91 -19.01 5.41
N TYR A 197 -9.34 -19.69 6.41
CA TYR A 197 -7.92 -20.01 6.46
C TYR A 197 -7.70 -21.45 6.92
N ASN A 198 -6.73 -22.14 6.31
CA ASN A 198 -6.25 -23.46 6.73
C ASN A 198 -4.75 -23.58 6.51
N ASN A 199 -4.02 -24.13 7.48
CA ASN A 199 -2.54 -24.16 7.53
C ASN A 199 -1.84 -22.78 7.50
N CYS A 200 -2.62 -21.71 7.39
CA CYS A 200 -2.21 -20.33 7.56
C CYS A 200 -3.19 -19.62 8.50
N SER A 201 -2.86 -18.41 8.89
CA SER A 201 -3.71 -17.55 9.72
C SER A 201 -4.17 -16.32 8.95
N LYS A 202 -5.19 -15.65 9.50
CA LYS A 202 -5.56 -14.30 9.07
C LYS A 202 -4.32 -13.39 9.03
N GLY A 203 -4.13 -12.72 7.90
CA GLY A 203 -3.05 -11.81 7.62
C GLY A 203 -3.27 -10.40 8.17
N LYS A 204 -2.22 -9.57 8.09
CA LYS A 204 -2.32 -8.14 8.45
C LYS A 204 -3.29 -7.45 7.49
N GLY A 205 -4.25 -6.72 8.02
CA GLY A 205 -5.19 -5.94 7.21
C GLY A 205 -6.24 -6.78 6.48
N ASP A 206 -6.20 -8.11 6.58
CA ASP A 206 -7.24 -8.96 6.01
C ASP A 206 -8.60 -8.63 6.65
N ILE A 207 -9.65 -8.67 5.85
CA ILE A 207 -11.05 -8.51 6.26
C ILE A 207 -11.84 -9.77 5.87
N SER A 208 -13.09 -9.84 6.31
CA SER A 208 -14.01 -10.95 6.03
C SER A 208 -15.43 -10.41 6.05
N VAL A 209 -15.81 -9.75 4.97
CA VAL A 209 -17.08 -9.03 4.80
C VAL A 209 -17.69 -9.38 3.46
N ASP A 210 -19.00 -9.18 3.29
CA ASP A 210 -19.61 -9.38 1.97
C ASP A 210 -18.99 -8.36 0.98
N PRO A 211 -18.39 -8.81 -0.15
CA PRO A 211 -17.85 -7.90 -1.15
C PRO A 211 -18.90 -7.00 -1.81
N LEU A 212 -20.19 -7.31 -1.66
CA LEU A 212 -21.29 -6.58 -2.28
C LEU A 212 -21.07 -6.38 -3.79
N PHE A 213 -20.74 -7.47 -4.48
CA PHE A 213 -20.66 -7.47 -5.93
C PHE A 213 -22.00 -7.11 -6.57
N ALA A 214 -21.94 -6.47 -7.72
CA ALA A 214 -23.10 -6.06 -8.49
C ALA A 214 -24.05 -7.23 -8.80
N ASN A 215 -23.54 -8.23 -9.52
CA ASN A 215 -24.29 -9.38 -9.99
C ASN A 215 -23.36 -10.57 -10.37
N PRO A 216 -22.84 -11.32 -9.38
CA PRO A 216 -21.97 -12.47 -9.61
C PRO A 216 -22.58 -13.54 -10.52
N ALA A 217 -23.90 -13.74 -10.47
CA ALA A 217 -24.60 -14.73 -11.29
C ALA A 217 -24.52 -14.43 -12.79
N ASN A 218 -24.34 -13.15 -13.16
CA ASN A 218 -24.10 -12.71 -14.53
C ASN A 218 -22.65 -12.29 -14.77
N HIS A 219 -21.73 -12.70 -13.89
CA HIS A 219 -20.30 -12.41 -13.96
C HIS A 219 -19.92 -10.93 -13.83
N ASP A 220 -20.79 -10.10 -13.24
CA ASP A 220 -20.45 -8.71 -12.89
C ASP A 220 -19.95 -8.65 -11.44
N PHE A 221 -18.62 -8.63 -11.33
CA PHE A 221 -17.87 -8.61 -10.07
C PHE A 221 -17.36 -7.22 -9.69
N HIS A 222 -17.88 -6.16 -10.31
CA HIS A 222 -17.59 -4.81 -9.83
C HIS A 222 -18.25 -4.59 -8.46
N LEU A 223 -17.61 -3.80 -7.61
CA LEU A 223 -18.04 -3.52 -6.25
C LEU A 223 -19.15 -2.47 -6.25
N ARG A 224 -20.27 -2.72 -5.58
CA ARG A 224 -21.34 -1.71 -5.51
C ARG A 224 -20.83 -0.42 -4.89
N SER A 225 -21.21 0.70 -5.49
CA SER A 225 -20.79 2.03 -5.08
C SER A 225 -21.91 3.04 -5.25
N THR A 226 -22.17 3.82 -4.21
CA THR A 226 -23.08 4.97 -4.23
C THR A 226 -22.48 6.18 -4.96
N ALA A 227 -21.18 6.18 -5.26
CA ALA A 227 -20.50 7.19 -6.08
C ALA A 227 -20.33 6.79 -7.55
N GLY A 228 -20.42 5.49 -7.86
CA GLY A 228 -20.42 4.98 -9.21
C GLY A 228 -19.62 3.71 -9.37
N ARG A 229 -20.28 2.68 -9.88
CA ARG A 229 -19.66 1.43 -10.33
C ARG A 229 -19.73 1.30 -11.84
N TRP A 230 -18.68 0.80 -12.47
CA TRP A 230 -18.69 0.52 -13.91
C TRP A 230 -19.56 -0.71 -14.23
N ASN A 231 -20.37 -0.62 -15.28
CA ASN A 231 -21.21 -1.74 -15.76
C ASN A 231 -20.80 -2.28 -17.15
N GLY A 232 -19.64 -1.85 -17.66
CA GLY A 232 -19.19 -2.13 -19.03
C GLY A 232 -19.54 -1.06 -20.06
N THR A 233 -20.44 -0.12 -19.74
CA THR A 233 -20.88 0.96 -20.65
C THR A 233 -21.02 2.33 -20.00
N ALA A 234 -21.37 2.37 -18.71
CA ALA A 234 -21.59 3.59 -17.95
C ALA A 234 -21.30 3.38 -16.46
N TRP A 235 -21.15 4.49 -15.75
CA TRP A 235 -21.15 4.54 -14.29
C TRP A 235 -22.58 4.46 -13.75
N VAL A 236 -22.84 3.51 -12.87
CA VAL A 236 -24.15 3.28 -12.24
C VAL A 236 -24.04 3.56 -10.75
N ILE A 237 -25.03 4.28 -10.21
CA ILE A 237 -25.13 4.57 -8.78
C ILE A 237 -25.90 3.45 -8.09
N ASP A 238 -25.23 2.72 -7.22
CA ASP A 238 -25.85 1.71 -6.37
C ASP A 238 -26.43 2.33 -5.08
N GLN A 239 -27.12 1.53 -4.27
CA GLN A 239 -27.76 1.99 -3.03
C GLN A 239 -26.89 1.78 -1.78
N VAL A 240 -25.76 1.07 -1.93
CA VAL A 240 -24.85 0.71 -0.85
C VAL A 240 -23.42 0.71 -1.38
N ASP A 241 -22.48 1.06 -0.52
CA ASP A 241 -21.05 0.94 -0.79
C ASP A 241 -20.54 -0.43 -0.34
N SER A 242 -19.72 -1.03 -1.19
CA SER A 242 -18.95 -2.20 -0.82
C SER A 242 -17.91 -1.85 0.23
N PRO A 243 -17.76 -2.64 1.31
CA PRO A 243 -16.67 -2.48 2.27
C PRO A 243 -15.30 -2.86 1.69
N CYS A 244 -15.25 -3.37 0.45
CA CYS A 244 -14.01 -3.66 -0.27
C CYS A 244 -13.49 -2.49 -1.10
N ILE A 245 -14.24 -1.39 -1.17
CA ILE A 245 -13.76 -0.12 -1.74
C ILE A 245 -12.72 0.48 -0.79
N ASP A 246 -11.62 0.99 -1.32
CA ASP A 246 -10.51 1.62 -0.58
C ASP A 246 -9.92 0.75 0.55
N ALA A 247 -10.02 -0.57 0.45
CA ALA A 247 -9.71 -1.50 1.55
C ALA A 247 -8.36 -2.21 1.40
N GLY A 248 -7.65 -2.07 0.28
CA GLY A 248 -6.38 -2.75 0.02
C GLY A 248 -5.20 -2.21 0.81
N ASP A 249 -4.00 -2.73 0.53
CA ASP A 249 -2.77 -2.30 1.18
C ASP A 249 -2.52 -0.80 0.92
N PRO A 250 -2.39 0.05 1.98
CA PRO A 250 -2.14 1.49 1.84
C PRO A 250 -0.87 1.87 1.05
N THR A 251 0.05 0.92 0.85
CA THR A 251 1.28 1.14 0.07
C THR A 251 1.14 0.74 -1.40
N SER A 252 0.01 0.13 -1.78
CA SER A 252 -0.27 -0.24 -3.17
C SER A 252 -0.69 0.97 -3.99
N SER A 253 -0.33 0.95 -5.26
CA SER A 253 -0.78 1.98 -6.21
C SER A 253 -2.29 1.85 -6.45
N PHE A 254 -2.98 2.99 -6.46
CA PHE A 254 -4.38 3.17 -6.84
C PHE A 254 -4.52 4.13 -8.04
N GLY A 255 -3.40 4.57 -8.64
CA GLY A 255 -3.37 5.69 -9.57
C GLY A 255 -4.12 5.48 -10.90
N ASN A 256 -4.58 4.26 -11.19
CA ASN A 256 -5.45 4.01 -12.35
C ASN A 256 -6.94 3.96 -11.97
N GLU A 257 -7.29 4.08 -10.69
CA GLU A 257 -8.69 4.11 -10.25
C GLU A 257 -9.32 5.48 -10.52
N PRO A 258 -10.56 5.53 -11.01
CA PRO A 258 -11.21 6.77 -11.39
C PRO A 258 -11.66 7.58 -10.16
N GLU A 259 -11.48 8.90 -10.21
CA GLU A 259 -11.90 9.79 -9.13
C GLU A 259 -13.44 9.85 -8.97
N PRO A 260 -13.93 10.01 -7.73
CA PRO A 260 -13.19 9.90 -6.45
C PRO A 260 -12.72 8.47 -6.16
N ASN A 261 -11.45 8.28 -5.78
CA ASN A 261 -10.83 6.95 -5.56
C ASN A 261 -10.29 6.72 -4.13
N GLY A 262 -10.62 7.62 -3.19
CA GLY A 262 -10.34 7.43 -1.75
C GLY A 262 -8.87 7.27 -1.37
N TYR A 263 -7.93 7.51 -2.30
CA TYR A 263 -6.48 7.42 -2.10
C TYR A 263 -5.97 6.06 -1.60
N ARG A 264 -6.74 5.01 -1.86
CA ARG A 264 -6.39 3.66 -1.45
C ARG A 264 -7.00 2.67 -2.42
N ILE A 265 -6.22 1.65 -2.77
CA ILE A 265 -6.65 0.68 -3.78
C ILE A 265 -7.91 -0.08 -3.33
N ASN A 266 -8.85 -0.26 -4.24
CA ASN A 266 -9.93 -1.22 -4.10
C ASN A 266 -9.40 -2.66 -4.05
N LEU A 267 -10.09 -3.55 -3.33
CA LEU A 267 -9.78 -4.98 -3.36
C LEU A 267 -10.28 -5.65 -4.65
N GLY A 268 -9.64 -6.76 -5.03
CA GLY A 268 -10.10 -7.65 -6.10
C GLY A 268 -9.66 -7.27 -7.51
N ALA A 269 -10.20 -7.99 -8.50
CA ALA A 269 -9.79 -7.97 -9.92
C ALA A 269 -9.72 -6.57 -10.53
N TYR A 270 -10.59 -5.66 -10.10
CA TYR A 270 -10.71 -4.31 -10.65
C TYR A 270 -9.90 -3.25 -9.87
N GLY A 271 -9.26 -3.61 -8.75
CA GLY A 271 -8.40 -2.68 -8.01
C GLY A 271 -7.23 -2.18 -8.86
N ASN A 272 -6.93 -0.89 -8.79
CA ASN A 272 -5.97 -0.17 -9.62
C ASN A 272 -6.20 -0.35 -11.13
N THR A 273 -7.46 -0.30 -11.56
CA THR A 273 -7.87 -0.30 -12.97
C THR A 273 -8.85 0.82 -13.27
N GLU A 274 -9.01 1.16 -14.55
CA GLU A 274 -9.96 2.19 -15.02
C GLU A 274 -11.43 1.81 -14.75
N GLU A 275 -11.70 0.55 -14.42
CA GLU A 275 -13.04 0.02 -14.12
C GLU A 275 -13.30 -0.07 -12.60
N ALA A 276 -12.34 0.34 -11.77
CA ALA A 276 -12.48 0.32 -10.31
C ALA A 276 -13.70 1.15 -9.86
N SER A 277 -14.37 0.70 -8.82
CA SER A 277 -15.59 1.36 -8.32
C SER A 277 -15.21 2.58 -7.51
N LYS A 278 -15.94 3.68 -7.68
CA LYS A 278 -15.59 4.96 -7.07
C LYS A 278 -15.91 4.97 -5.58
N SER A 279 -15.15 5.76 -4.83
CA SER A 279 -15.35 6.01 -3.41
C SER A 279 -16.42 7.09 -3.20
N LEU A 280 -17.04 7.16 -2.02
CA LEU A 280 -17.99 8.25 -1.71
C LEU A 280 -17.34 9.66 -1.79
N GLY A 281 -16.01 9.73 -1.80
CA GLY A 281 -15.24 10.95 -1.61
C GLY A 281 -15.22 11.33 -0.13
N ASP A 282 -14.08 11.78 0.37
CA ASP A 282 -14.03 12.40 1.70
C ASP A 282 -14.59 13.82 1.58
N ALA A 283 -15.49 14.20 2.48
CA ALA A 283 -16.03 15.55 2.57
C ALA A 283 -15.62 16.26 3.87
N ASN A 284 -14.89 15.57 4.74
CA ASN A 284 -14.44 16.09 6.01
C ASN A 284 -13.08 16.77 5.82
N PRO A 285 -12.90 18.02 6.28
CA PRO A 285 -11.58 18.65 6.25
C PRO A 285 -10.64 18.04 7.31
N PRO A 286 -9.31 18.11 7.09
CA PRO A 286 -8.33 17.68 8.07
C PRO A 286 -8.55 18.26 9.46
N THR A 287 -8.21 17.49 10.50
CA THR A 287 -8.12 18.02 11.86
C THR A 287 -6.70 18.46 12.15
N ILE A 288 -6.51 19.74 12.48
CA ILE A 288 -5.22 20.32 12.90
C ILE A 288 -5.28 20.57 14.41
N SER A 289 -4.24 20.15 15.15
CA SER A 289 -4.16 20.33 16.60
C SER A 289 -2.72 20.40 17.11
N ASN A 290 -2.55 20.67 18.40
CA ASN A 290 -1.25 20.69 19.09
C ASN A 290 -0.19 21.60 18.42
N VAL A 291 -0.64 22.73 17.87
CA VAL A 291 0.25 23.72 17.24
C VAL A 291 1.18 24.31 18.29
N ARG A 292 2.49 24.20 18.04
CA ARG A 292 3.53 24.74 18.92
C ARG A 292 4.77 25.12 18.13
N GLN A 293 5.59 25.98 18.70
CA GLN A 293 6.85 26.42 18.10
C GLN A 293 8.05 26.15 19.01
N SER A 294 9.23 26.11 18.41
CA SER A 294 10.52 26.03 19.10
C SER A 294 11.58 26.85 18.33
N PRO A 295 12.35 27.72 19.00
CA PRO A 295 12.35 27.96 20.44
C PRO A 295 11.13 28.77 20.91
N GLU A 296 10.82 28.69 22.21
CA GLU A 296 9.73 29.47 22.83
C GLU A 296 10.09 30.96 22.91
N ILE A 297 11.33 31.25 23.28
CA ILE A 297 11.93 32.59 23.20
C ILE A 297 12.78 32.62 21.92
N VAL A 298 12.55 33.59 21.05
CA VAL A 298 13.16 33.66 19.71
C VAL A 298 14.20 34.77 19.64
N PRO A 299 15.50 34.45 19.74
CA PRO A 299 16.60 35.35 19.44
C PRO A 299 16.61 35.88 18.00
N GLU A 300 17.24 37.04 17.84
CA GLU A 300 17.50 37.64 16.53
C GLU A 300 18.15 36.67 15.54
N ASN A 301 17.63 36.65 14.32
CA ASN A 301 18.08 35.83 13.19
C ASN A 301 18.04 34.30 13.45
N GLN A 302 17.40 33.84 14.53
CA GLN A 302 17.21 32.41 14.78
C GLN A 302 15.97 31.88 14.05
N PRO A 303 16.08 30.81 13.23
CA PRO A 303 14.92 30.15 12.63
C PRO A 303 14.02 29.51 13.69
N VAL A 304 12.71 29.52 13.43
CA VAL A 304 11.69 28.95 14.32
C VAL A 304 11.08 27.71 13.67
N THR A 305 11.15 26.58 14.37
CA THR A 305 10.48 25.34 13.95
C THR A 305 9.10 25.27 14.55
N VAL A 306 8.08 25.14 13.71
CA VAL A 306 6.68 24.96 14.13
C VAL A 306 6.28 23.51 13.91
N TYR A 307 5.49 22.98 14.83
CA TYR A 307 4.96 21.62 14.84
C TYR A 307 3.43 21.66 14.90
N ALA A 308 2.77 20.71 14.24
CA ALA A 308 1.35 20.44 14.42
C ALA A 308 1.02 18.97 14.22
N ALA A 309 0.04 18.47 14.97
CA ALA A 309 -0.58 17.18 14.69
C ALA A 309 -1.69 17.42 13.67
N ILE A 310 -1.61 16.75 12.51
CA ILE A 310 -2.58 16.87 11.42
C ILE A 310 -3.04 15.46 11.06
N THR A 311 -4.34 15.22 11.13
CA THR A 311 -4.94 13.90 10.87
C THR A 311 -6.18 14.05 10.02
N ASP A 312 -6.40 13.09 9.13
CA ASP A 312 -7.56 13.02 8.27
C ASP A 312 -7.81 11.55 7.86
N GLU A 313 -9.04 11.20 7.46
CA GLU A 313 -9.39 9.83 7.07
C GLU A 313 -8.88 9.47 5.66
N SER A 314 -8.89 10.42 4.73
CA SER A 314 -8.28 10.27 3.40
C SER A 314 -6.77 10.51 3.40
N GLY A 315 -6.25 11.04 4.51
CA GLY A 315 -4.83 11.36 4.70
C GLY A 315 -4.49 12.77 4.20
N ILE A 316 -3.26 13.22 4.46
CA ILE A 316 -2.87 14.61 4.21
C ILE A 316 -2.08 14.72 2.90
N ALA A 317 -2.63 15.43 1.92
CA ALA A 317 -1.94 15.75 0.68
C ALA A 317 -0.87 16.82 0.86
N GLU A 318 -1.23 17.90 1.56
CA GLU A 318 -0.33 19.02 1.76
C GLU A 318 -0.57 19.67 3.13
N ALA A 319 0.50 19.95 3.85
CA ALA A 319 0.48 20.77 5.05
C ALA A 319 1.38 21.97 4.85
N ILE A 320 0.87 23.16 5.16
CA ILE A 320 1.52 24.44 4.86
C ILE A 320 1.50 25.32 6.11
N ILE A 321 2.63 25.93 6.42
CA ILE A 321 2.67 27.10 7.29
C ILE A 321 2.54 28.33 6.42
N SER A 322 1.54 29.16 6.70
CA SER A 322 1.41 30.48 6.12
C SER A 322 1.77 31.50 7.19
N TYR A 323 2.79 32.34 6.96
CA TYR A 323 3.28 33.31 7.94
C TYR A 323 3.41 34.72 7.37
N SER A 324 3.33 35.73 8.24
CA SER A 324 3.39 37.15 7.92
C SER A 324 4.29 37.89 8.92
N VAL A 325 5.01 38.90 8.43
CA VAL A 325 5.85 39.81 9.23
C VAL A 325 5.40 41.27 9.15
N ASP A 326 4.27 41.52 8.50
CA ASP A 326 3.71 42.85 8.22
C ASP A 326 2.25 42.95 8.72
N ASN A 327 1.97 42.32 9.87
CA ASN A 327 0.67 42.32 10.53
C ASN A 327 -0.47 41.77 9.64
N GLY A 328 -0.17 40.71 8.88
CA GLY A 328 -1.12 39.99 8.03
C GLY A 328 -1.40 40.64 6.67
N ALA A 329 -0.68 41.70 6.29
CA ALA A 329 -0.85 42.36 5.00
C ALA A 329 -0.35 41.48 3.83
N SER A 330 0.73 40.73 4.03
CA SER A 330 1.21 39.71 3.10
C SER A 330 1.61 38.42 3.81
N TRP A 331 1.42 37.30 3.11
CA TRP A 331 1.64 35.96 3.65
C TRP A 331 2.61 35.16 2.77
N GLN A 332 3.54 34.46 3.40
CA GLN A 332 4.48 33.55 2.78
C GLN A 332 4.18 32.12 3.20
N ASN A 333 4.29 31.18 2.26
CA ASN A 333 3.94 29.77 2.49
C ASN A 333 5.20 28.90 2.52
N ILE A 334 5.24 27.97 3.48
CA ILE A 334 6.28 26.95 3.60
C ILE A 334 5.59 25.59 3.76
N THR A 335 5.88 24.66 2.85
CA THR A 335 5.39 23.28 2.95
C THR A 335 6.03 22.58 4.15
N MET A 336 5.21 21.94 4.98
CA MET A 336 5.62 21.16 6.14
C MET A 336 6.07 19.76 5.73
N SER A 337 6.98 19.18 6.50
CA SER A 337 7.46 17.80 6.35
C SER A 337 6.99 16.93 7.51
N LEU A 338 6.76 15.64 7.26
CA LEU A 338 6.38 14.67 8.28
C LEU A 338 7.46 14.55 9.38
N ALA A 339 7.03 14.42 10.63
CA ALA A 339 7.84 14.25 11.82
C ALA A 339 7.21 13.17 12.74
N GLU A 340 7.94 12.75 13.78
CA GLU A 340 7.55 11.65 14.68
C GLU A 340 6.13 11.78 15.27
N ASN A 341 5.64 13.01 15.46
CA ASN A 341 4.31 13.29 16.03
C ASN A 341 3.52 14.34 15.21
N GLY A 342 3.54 14.23 13.87
CA GLY A 342 2.77 15.09 12.97
C GLY A 342 3.63 15.75 11.90
N TYR A 343 3.52 17.05 11.73
CA TYR A 343 4.20 17.84 10.69
C TYR A 343 5.05 18.94 11.30
N LYS A 344 6.13 19.31 10.62
CA LYS A 344 6.98 20.45 10.98
C LYS A 344 7.47 21.26 9.79
N ALA A 345 7.69 22.56 9.99
CA ALA A 345 8.42 23.42 9.05
C ALA A 345 9.21 24.50 9.81
N GLN A 346 10.17 25.12 9.13
CA GLN A 346 11.02 26.18 9.70
C GLN A 346 10.71 27.52 9.06
N ILE A 347 10.21 28.46 9.85
CA ILE A 347 10.13 29.88 9.50
C ILE A 347 11.54 30.47 9.63
N PRO A 348 12.03 31.26 8.64
CA PRO A 348 13.36 31.85 8.70
C PRO A 348 13.51 32.83 9.88
N GLY A 349 14.76 33.10 10.26
CA GLY A 349 15.07 34.07 11.30
C GLY A 349 14.86 35.52 10.84
N PHE A 350 14.46 36.39 11.76
CA PHE A 350 14.18 37.81 11.49
C PHE A 350 14.92 38.75 12.46
N PRO A 351 15.05 40.06 12.13
CA PRO A 351 15.64 41.06 13.02
C PRO A 351 14.86 41.26 14.32
N GLU A 352 15.54 41.79 15.34
CA GLU A 352 14.94 42.15 16.63
C GLU A 352 13.69 43.04 16.46
N GLY A 353 12.66 42.78 17.27
CA GLY A 353 11.41 43.54 17.26
C GLY A 353 10.42 43.11 16.17
N THR A 354 10.79 42.18 15.30
CA THR A 354 9.85 41.61 14.31
C THR A 354 8.80 40.75 15.02
N THR A 355 7.52 41.07 14.85
CA THR A 355 6.42 40.19 15.24
C THR A 355 6.01 39.35 14.04
N VAL A 356 6.05 38.03 14.21
CA VAL A 356 5.64 37.05 13.21
C VAL A 356 4.27 36.50 13.57
N TYR A 357 3.35 36.49 12.60
CA TYR A 357 2.03 35.88 12.68
C TYR A 357 2.02 34.64 11.81
N TYR A 358 1.44 33.54 12.26
CA TYR A 358 1.31 32.35 11.43
C TYR A 358 0.02 31.57 11.69
N LYS A 359 -0.36 30.79 10.68
CA LYS A 359 -1.45 29.81 10.70
C LYS A 359 -1.02 28.56 9.94
N ILE A 360 -1.76 27.48 10.14
CA ILE A 360 -1.52 26.22 9.45
C ILE A 360 -2.69 25.94 8.51
N ILE A 361 -2.36 25.55 7.30
CA ILE A 361 -3.32 25.15 6.27
C ILE A 361 -3.01 23.70 5.92
N ALA A 362 -4.00 22.83 5.97
CA ALA A 362 -3.87 21.45 5.56
C ALA A 362 -4.91 21.14 4.49
N TYR A 363 -4.47 20.47 3.43
CA TYR A 363 -5.31 19.85 2.43
C TYR A 363 -5.25 18.34 2.66
N ASP A 364 -6.41 17.71 2.73
CA ASP A 364 -6.46 16.27 2.59
C ASP A 364 -6.26 15.90 1.11
N TYR A 365 -6.19 14.60 0.84
CA TYR A 365 -6.12 14.16 -0.54
C TYR A 365 -7.42 14.42 -1.31
N SER A 366 -8.58 14.38 -0.67
CA SER A 366 -9.89 14.61 -1.32
C SER A 366 -10.17 16.07 -1.69
N GLY A 367 -9.26 16.99 -1.37
CA GLY A 367 -9.33 18.40 -1.69
C GLY A 367 -10.07 19.24 -0.63
N ASN A 368 -10.45 18.67 0.51
CA ASN A 368 -10.96 19.43 1.63
C ASN A 368 -9.81 20.18 2.33
N VAL A 369 -10.13 21.35 2.87
CA VAL A 369 -9.16 22.25 3.46
C VAL A 369 -9.52 22.59 4.90
N ALA A 370 -8.52 22.50 5.77
CA ALA A 370 -8.58 22.98 7.13
C ALA A 370 -7.61 24.14 7.33
N VAL A 371 -8.06 25.18 8.03
CA VAL A 371 -7.23 26.31 8.43
C VAL A 371 -7.30 26.44 9.95
N GLU A 372 -6.15 26.28 10.60
CA GLU A 372 -5.99 26.54 12.04
C GLU A 372 -5.24 27.85 12.22
N ASP A 373 -6.00 28.89 12.57
CA ASP A 373 -5.55 30.27 12.71
C ASP A 373 -5.73 30.81 14.14
N ASN A 374 -5.82 29.93 15.14
CA ASN A 374 -6.01 30.29 16.54
C ASN A 374 -7.26 31.18 16.74
N ALA A 375 -8.38 30.73 16.18
CA ALA A 375 -9.67 31.45 16.19
C ALA A 375 -9.55 32.90 15.65
N GLY A 376 -8.81 33.07 14.56
CA GLY A 376 -8.56 34.37 13.91
C GLY A 376 -7.55 35.28 14.62
N SER A 377 -7.00 34.87 15.77
CA SER A 377 -5.96 35.65 16.48
C SER A 377 -4.56 35.41 15.93
N TYR A 378 -4.38 34.35 15.12
CA TYR A 378 -3.11 33.79 14.69
C TYR A 378 -2.23 33.32 15.86
N TYR A 379 -1.27 32.47 15.54
CA TYR A 379 -0.16 32.21 16.44
C TYR A 379 0.88 33.31 16.24
N THR A 380 1.49 33.78 17.32
CA THR A 380 2.43 34.91 17.25
C THR A 380 3.68 34.65 18.07
N TYR A 381 4.81 35.19 17.60
CA TYR A 381 6.00 35.40 18.42
C TYR A 381 6.68 36.71 18.03
N THR A 382 7.43 37.27 18.97
CA THR A 382 8.24 38.46 18.73
C THR A 382 9.72 38.10 18.91
N VAL A 383 10.54 38.52 17.96
CA VAL A 383 11.98 38.34 18.02
C VAL A 383 12.56 39.26 19.08
N VAL A 384 13.29 38.69 20.03
CA VAL A 384 13.92 39.43 21.13
C VAL A 384 15.42 39.49 20.96
N SER A 385 16.05 40.50 21.57
CA SER A 385 17.50 40.57 21.66
C SER A 385 18.06 39.32 22.32
N GLY A 386 19.15 38.77 21.79
CA GLY A 386 19.78 37.50 22.20
C GLY A 386 20.34 37.44 23.62
N PHE A 387 20.01 38.40 24.49
CA PHE A 387 20.42 38.42 25.89
C PHE A 387 19.26 38.88 26.78
N PRO A 388 18.52 37.97 27.44
CA PRO A 388 17.71 38.38 28.58
C PRO A 388 18.68 38.88 29.65
N SER A 389 18.51 40.12 30.09
CA SER A 389 19.35 40.77 31.11
C SER A 389 19.55 39.90 32.36
N GLU A 390 18.59 39.02 32.66
CA GLU A 390 18.62 38.06 33.76
C GLU A 390 19.78 37.04 33.67
N TRP A 391 20.14 36.58 32.47
CA TRP A 391 21.23 35.60 32.29
C TRP A 391 22.61 36.26 32.39
N VAL A 392 22.73 37.51 31.94
CA VAL A 392 23.93 38.33 32.14
C VAL A 392 24.12 38.63 33.62
N LEU A 393 23.04 38.94 34.35
CA LEU A 393 23.05 39.12 35.81
C LEU A 393 23.49 37.84 36.53
N LEU A 394 23.00 36.67 36.13
CA LEU A 394 23.36 35.39 36.75
C LEU A 394 24.83 35.01 36.51
N LEU A 395 25.34 35.22 35.30
CA LEU A 395 26.75 35.01 34.95
C LEU A 395 27.67 36.02 35.64
N ALA A 396 27.23 37.27 35.79
CA ALA A 396 27.98 38.29 36.53
C ALA A 396 28.02 37.99 38.03
N LEU A 397 26.90 37.58 38.65
CA LEU A 397 26.85 37.19 40.06
C LEU A 397 27.75 35.98 40.36
N THR A 398 27.72 34.95 39.50
CA THR A 398 28.57 33.77 39.66
C THR A 398 30.06 34.11 39.49
N ALA A 399 30.43 34.97 38.54
CA ALA A 399 31.79 35.46 38.38
C ALA A 399 32.27 36.28 39.59
N VAL A 400 31.43 37.17 40.13
CA VAL A 400 31.73 37.94 41.36
C VAL A 400 31.92 37.02 42.57
N ILE A 401 31.07 35.99 42.74
CA ILE A 401 31.21 35.00 43.81
C ILE A 401 32.52 34.22 43.69
N VAL A 402 32.91 33.79 42.48
CA VAL A 402 34.18 33.07 42.24
C VAL A 402 35.39 33.95 42.53
N VAL A 403 35.34 35.22 42.10
CA VAL A 403 36.39 36.20 42.39
C VAL A 403 36.48 36.46 43.90
N ALA A 404 35.36 36.68 44.59
CA ALA A 404 35.31 36.84 46.03
C ALA A 404 35.86 35.62 46.79
N PHE A 405 35.54 34.40 46.34
CA PHE A 405 36.10 33.16 46.89
C PHE A 405 37.62 33.04 46.68
N LYS A 406 38.12 33.43 45.50
CA LYS A 406 39.57 33.47 45.22
C LYS A 406 40.29 34.51 46.09
N PHE A 407 39.72 35.70 46.24
CA PHE A 407 40.27 36.74 47.13
C PHE A 407 40.25 36.30 48.60
N ARG A 408 39.16 35.68 49.08
CA ARG A 408 39.07 35.14 50.45
C ARG A 408 40.12 34.06 50.71
N LYS A 409 40.32 33.12 49.77
CA LYS A 409 41.40 32.12 49.86
C LYS A 409 42.80 32.76 49.86
N LYS A 410 43.03 33.79 49.05
CA LYS A 410 44.31 34.51 48.99
C LYS A 410 44.61 35.25 50.30
N PHE A 411 43.63 35.90 50.90
CA PHE A 411 43.76 36.54 52.21
C PHE A 411 43.97 35.55 53.35
N GLN A 412 43.25 34.41 53.38
CA GLN A 412 43.50 33.36 54.37
C GLN A 412 44.92 32.78 54.25
N LYS A 413 45.44 32.55 53.02
CA LYS A 413 46.83 32.11 52.80
C LYS A 413 47.85 33.16 53.26
N ALA A 414 47.60 34.45 53.02
CA ALA A 414 48.48 35.53 53.45
C ALA A 414 48.48 35.72 54.98
N LEU A 415 47.34 35.50 55.64
CA LEU A 415 47.24 35.57 57.11
C LEU A 415 47.97 34.38 57.77
N ILE A 416 47.81 33.17 57.22
CA ILE A 416 48.49 31.96 57.72
C ILE A 416 50.00 32.08 57.56
N ASN A 417 50.50 32.55 56.41
CA ASN A 417 51.95 32.72 56.22
C ASN A 417 52.59 33.79 57.12
N LYS A 418 51.82 34.77 57.63
CA LYS A 418 52.31 35.75 58.60
C LYS A 418 52.37 35.21 60.04
N ILE A 419 51.64 34.14 60.36
CA ILE A 419 51.60 33.54 61.70
C ILE A 419 52.72 32.49 61.88
N PHE A 420 53.23 31.89 60.79
CA PHE A 420 54.23 30.82 60.83
C PHE A 420 55.69 31.25 60.48
N CYS A 421 55.96 32.55 60.30
CA CYS A 421 57.31 33.08 60.09
C CYS A 421 57.69 34.17 61.12
N GLY A 422 57.23 34.01 62.36
CA GLY A 422 57.70 34.77 63.53
C GLY A 422 58.64 33.92 64.37
#